data_AF-A0AA88UD78-F1
#
_entry.id   AF-A0AA88UD78-F1
#
_cell.length_a   1.000
_cell.length_b   1.000
_cell.length_c   1.000
_cell.angle_alpha   90.00
_cell.angle_beta   90.00
_cell.angle_gamma   90.00
#
_symmetry.space_group_name_H-M   'P 1'
#
loop_
_entity.id
_entity.type
_entity.pdbx_description
1 polymer ?
#
loop_
_entity_poly.entity_id
_entity_poly.type
_entity_poly.pdbx_seq_one_letter_code
_entity_poly.pdbx_strand_id
1 'polypeptide(L)'
;MIPIGRGQRELIIGDRQTGKTAVATDTILNQQGQNVICVYVAIGQKASSVAQVVTTFQERGAMEYTIVVAETADSPATLQYLAPYTGAALAEYFILFFAKLPEAYAFLNPIVDIMPVIPLFFFLLAFVWQAAVSFR
;
A
#
# COMPACT_ATOMS: atom_id res chain seq x y z
N MET A 1 -15.80 10.96 13.45
CA MET A 1 -14.39 10.90 13.04
C MET A 1 -13.88 9.50 13.33
N ILE A 2 -13.14 8.87 12.42
CA ILE A 2 -12.62 7.50 12.60
C ILE A 2 -11.08 7.63 12.73
N PRO A 3 -10.49 7.38 13.91
CA PRO A 3 -9.04 7.37 14.07
C PRO A 3 -8.45 6.07 13.52
N ILE A 4 -7.25 6.16 12.93
CA ILE A 4 -6.52 5.01 12.37
C ILE A 4 -5.19 4.88 13.11
N GLY A 5 -4.93 3.71 13.71
CA GLY A 5 -3.67 3.40 14.38
C GLY A 5 -2.58 2.91 13.43
N ARG A 6 -1.31 3.03 13.83
CA ARG A 6 -0.18 2.40 13.10
C ARG A 6 -0.32 0.88 13.19
N GLY A 7 -0.28 0.20 12.03
CA GLY A 7 -0.51 -1.25 11.92
C GLY A 7 -1.98 -1.68 11.78
N GLN A 8 -2.94 -0.76 11.92
CA GLN A 8 -4.35 -1.01 11.61
C GLN A 8 -4.55 -1.12 10.09
N ARG A 9 -5.47 -2.00 9.67
CA ARG A 9 -5.95 -2.11 8.28
C ARG A 9 -7.32 -1.47 8.20
N GLU A 10 -7.43 -0.35 7.49
CA GLU A 10 -8.68 0.41 7.35
C GLU A 10 -9.24 0.30 5.92
N LEU A 11 -10.54 0.06 5.77
CA LEU A 11 -11.19 -0.08 4.46
C LEU A 11 -11.83 1.24 4.00
N ILE A 12 -11.29 1.82 2.93
CA ILE A 12 -11.87 3.00 2.27
C ILE A 12 -12.82 2.53 1.16
N ILE A 13 -14.12 2.44 1.47
CA ILE A 13 -15.20 2.04 0.55
C ILE A 13 -16.16 3.20 0.25
N GLY A 14 -16.80 3.17 -0.92
CA GLY A 14 -17.79 4.15 -1.37
C GLY A 14 -17.91 4.18 -2.89
N ASP A 15 -18.88 4.93 -3.41
CA ASP A 15 -19.19 4.96 -4.86
C ASP A 15 -18.08 5.57 -5.73
N ARG A 16 -18.25 5.51 -7.05
CA ARG A 16 -17.34 6.19 -7.98
C ARG A 16 -17.31 7.70 -7.69
N GLN A 17 -16.13 8.32 -7.80
CA GLN A 17 -15.89 9.77 -7.59
C GLN A 17 -16.16 10.33 -6.18
N THR A 18 -16.38 9.49 -5.15
CA THR A 18 -16.53 9.93 -3.74
C THR A 18 -15.23 10.32 -3.03
N GLY A 19 -14.15 10.65 -3.75
CA GLY A 19 -12.90 11.14 -3.16
C GLY A 19 -11.97 10.08 -2.54
N LYS A 20 -12.25 8.77 -2.67
CA LYS A 20 -11.41 7.68 -2.10
C LYS A 20 -9.90 7.85 -2.36
N THR A 21 -9.52 8.16 -3.60
CA THR A 21 -8.11 8.39 -3.98
C THR A 21 -7.53 9.63 -3.31
N ALA A 22 -8.31 10.71 -3.18
CA ALA A 22 -7.88 11.94 -2.52
C ALA A 22 -7.56 11.70 -1.04
N VAL A 23 -8.42 10.96 -0.32
CA VAL A 23 -8.14 10.56 1.07
C VAL A 23 -6.83 9.78 1.18
N ALA A 24 -6.55 8.87 0.26
CA ALA A 24 -5.31 8.10 0.25
C ALA A 24 -4.08 8.97 -0.07
N THR A 25 -4.15 9.85 -1.09
CA THR A 25 -3.04 10.74 -1.45
C THR A 25 -2.78 11.78 -0.38
N ASP A 26 -3.80 12.39 0.20
CA ASP A 26 -3.66 13.38 1.27
C ASP A 26 -3.09 12.75 2.55
N THR A 27 -3.45 11.50 2.85
CA THR A 27 -2.87 10.73 3.96
C THR A 27 -1.36 10.54 3.77
N ILE A 28 -0.92 10.21 2.55
CA ILE A 28 0.50 10.07 2.18
C ILE A 28 1.22 11.42 2.33
N LEU A 29 0.68 12.48 1.71
CA LEU A 29 1.25 13.83 1.77
C LEU A 29 1.42 14.33 3.21
N ASN A 30 0.49 13.99 4.11
CA ASN A 30 0.55 14.36 5.52
C ASN A 30 1.60 13.58 6.33
N GLN A 31 2.27 12.56 5.78
CA GLN A 31 3.35 11.81 6.46
C GLN A 31 4.72 12.53 6.41
N GLN A 32 4.83 13.67 5.74
CA GLN A 32 6.08 14.43 5.68
C GLN A 32 6.63 14.71 7.09
N GLY A 33 7.88 14.27 7.35
CA GLY A 33 8.53 14.40 8.65
C GLY A 33 8.07 13.42 9.75
N GLN A 34 7.10 12.54 9.49
CA GLN A 34 6.58 11.59 10.50
C GLN A 34 7.36 10.26 10.59
N ASN A 35 8.43 10.12 9.80
CA ASN A 35 9.23 8.90 9.62
C ASN A 35 8.37 7.67 9.25
N VAL A 36 7.50 7.84 8.24
CA VAL A 36 6.64 6.79 7.69
C VAL A 36 6.93 6.67 6.20
N ILE A 37 7.40 5.49 5.76
CA ILE A 37 7.52 5.16 4.34
C ILE A 37 6.13 4.78 3.82
N CYS A 38 5.73 5.37 2.70
CA CYS A 38 4.46 5.13 2.03
C CYS A 38 4.64 4.23 0.81
N VAL A 39 3.70 3.31 0.58
CA VAL A 39 3.63 2.51 -0.65
C VAL A 39 2.26 2.72 -1.27
N TYR A 40 2.22 3.30 -2.47
CA TYR A 40 0.99 3.52 -3.23
C TYR A 40 0.93 2.51 -4.38
N VAL A 41 -0.06 1.63 -4.35
CA VAL A 41 -0.27 0.60 -5.38
C VAL A 41 -1.47 0.98 -6.26
N ALA A 42 -1.20 1.35 -7.52
CA ALA A 42 -2.22 1.60 -8.53
C ALA A 42 -2.47 0.33 -9.36
N ILE A 43 -3.72 -0.14 -9.40
CA ILE A 43 -4.13 -1.36 -10.10
C ILE A 43 -5.30 -1.02 -11.02
N GLY A 44 -5.19 -1.35 -12.31
CA GLY A 44 -6.26 -1.16 -13.30
C GLY A 44 -6.64 0.32 -13.53
N GLN A 45 -5.83 1.27 -13.06
CA GLN A 45 -6.04 2.70 -13.28
C GLN A 45 -5.54 3.12 -14.66
N LYS A 46 -6.09 4.21 -15.20
CA LYS A 46 -5.57 4.83 -16.43
C LYS A 46 -4.16 5.37 -16.16
N ALA A 47 -3.24 5.17 -17.10
CA ALA A 47 -1.85 5.67 -16.98
C ALA A 47 -1.80 7.18 -16.68
N SER A 48 -2.68 7.99 -17.30
CA SER A 48 -2.78 9.43 -17.04
C SER A 48 -3.24 9.78 -15.61
N SER A 49 -4.11 8.97 -15.00
CA SER A 49 -4.53 9.17 -13.61
C SER A 49 -3.42 8.82 -12.62
N VAL A 50 -2.62 7.79 -12.91
CA VAL A 50 -1.45 7.45 -12.10
C VAL A 50 -0.38 8.54 -12.24
N ALA A 51 -0.12 9.02 -13.46
CA ALA A 51 0.82 10.10 -13.71
C ALA A 51 0.46 11.38 -12.93
N GLN A 52 -0.82 11.77 -12.89
CA GLN A 52 -1.29 12.91 -12.09
C GLN A 52 -0.99 12.76 -10.59
N VAL A 53 -1.13 11.55 -10.03
CA VAL A 53 -0.80 11.27 -8.62
C VAL A 53 0.72 11.36 -8.41
N VAL A 54 1.53 10.78 -9.29
CA VAL A 54 3.00 10.85 -9.23
C VAL A 54 3.50 12.29 -9.32
N THR A 55 2.96 13.09 -10.26
CA THR A 55 3.25 14.53 -10.37
C THR A 55 2.90 15.25 -9.07
N THR A 56 1.72 14.99 -8.49
CA THR A 56 1.30 15.60 -7.22
C THR A 56 2.26 15.26 -6.07
N PHE A 57 2.73 14.00 -6.00
CA PHE A 57 3.74 13.60 -5.01
C PHE A 57 5.10 14.26 -5.27
N GLN A 58 5.50 14.44 -6.53
CA GLN A 58 6.77 15.07 -6.88
C GLN A 58 6.76 16.58 -6.60
N GLU A 59 5.70 17.30 -6.97
CA GLU A 59 5.51 18.73 -6.69
C GLU A 59 5.46 19.04 -5.19
N ARG A 60 4.96 18.11 -4.36
CA ARG A 60 4.87 18.26 -2.90
C ARG A 60 6.01 17.57 -2.13
N GLY A 61 7.05 17.09 -2.81
CA GLY A 61 8.22 16.44 -2.18
C GLY A 61 7.96 15.08 -1.54
N ALA A 62 6.79 14.46 -1.75
CA ALA A 62 6.44 13.18 -1.14
C ALA A 62 7.10 11.96 -1.80
N MET A 63 7.69 12.12 -2.99
CA MET A 63 8.46 11.06 -3.66
C MET A 63 9.72 10.64 -2.88
N GLU A 64 10.20 11.44 -1.92
CA GLU A 64 11.35 11.08 -1.07
C GLU A 64 11.06 9.91 -0.12
N TYR A 65 9.79 9.73 0.27
CA TYR A 65 9.35 8.69 1.20
C TYR A 65 8.22 7.80 0.64
N THR A 66 7.87 7.95 -0.64
CA THR A 66 6.77 7.21 -1.28
C THR A 66 7.25 6.35 -2.44
N ILE A 67 6.94 5.06 -2.38
CA ILE A 67 7.14 4.10 -3.47
C ILE A 67 5.83 3.93 -4.23
N VAL A 68 5.86 4.08 -5.55
CA VAL A 68 4.69 3.88 -6.42
C VAL A 68 4.86 2.59 -7.21
N VAL A 69 3.95 1.63 -6.99
CA VAL A 69 3.80 0.41 -7.80
C VAL A 69 2.58 0.62 -8.69
N ALA A 70 2.72 0.48 -10.01
CA ALA A 70 1.64 0.79 -10.94
C ALA A 70 1.50 -0.27 -12.03
N GLU A 71 0.35 -0.96 -12.04
CA GLU A 71 -0.11 -1.78 -13.17
C GLU A 71 -1.39 -1.14 -13.72
N THR A 72 -1.31 -0.64 -14.95
CA THR A 72 -2.37 0.17 -15.55
C THR A 72 -3.50 -0.71 -16.08
N ALA A 73 -4.59 -0.08 -16.51
CA ALA A 73 -5.69 -0.77 -17.20
C ALA A 73 -5.25 -1.55 -18.46
N ASP A 74 -4.13 -1.15 -19.08
CA ASP A 74 -3.58 -1.75 -20.30
C ASP A 74 -2.65 -2.95 -19.99
N SER A 75 -2.22 -3.12 -18.74
CA SER A 75 -1.39 -4.26 -18.31
C SER A 75 -2.19 -5.58 -18.30
N PRO A 76 -1.56 -6.73 -18.61
CA PRO A 76 -2.19 -8.05 -18.46
C PRO A 76 -2.77 -8.28 -17.07
N ALA A 77 -3.93 -8.94 -16.99
CA ALA A 77 -4.62 -9.24 -15.73
C ALA A 77 -3.73 -9.99 -14.70
N THR A 78 -2.79 -10.82 -15.15
CA THR A 78 -1.82 -11.51 -14.29
C THR A 78 -0.88 -10.54 -13.57
N LEU A 79 -0.45 -9.45 -14.21
CA LEU A 79 0.39 -8.44 -13.55
C LEU A 79 -0.45 -7.58 -12.59
N GLN A 80 -1.66 -7.18 -13.00
CA GLN A 80 -2.60 -6.48 -12.11
C GLN A 80 -2.91 -7.29 -10.84
N TYR A 81 -3.00 -8.62 -10.94
CA TYR A 81 -3.14 -9.53 -9.79
C TYR A 81 -1.90 -9.58 -8.89
N LEU A 82 -0.69 -9.47 -9.44
CA LEU A 82 0.56 -9.50 -8.69
C LEU A 82 0.91 -8.17 -8.00
N ALA A 83 0.51 -7.04 -8.58
CA ALA A 83 0.77 -5.68 -8.06
C ALA A 83 0.54 -5.48 -6.54
N PRO A 84 -0.60 -5.91 -5.94
CA PRO A 84 -0.80 -5.75 -4.50
C PRO A 84 0.19 -6.57 -3.66
N TYR A 85 0.59 -7.76 -4.11
CA TYR A 85 1.59 -8.58 -3.42
C TYR A 85 2.99 -7.97 -3.51
N THR A 86 3.36 -7.41 -4.67
CA THR A 86 4.60 -6.64 -4.84
C THR A 86 4.65 -5.43 -3.89
N GLY A 87 3.55 -4.67 -3.79
CA GLY A 87 3.46 -3.54 -2.87
C GLY A 87 3.54 -3.96 -1.40
N ALA A 88 2.89 -5.07 -1.01
CA ALA A 88 2.98 -5.61 0.35
C ALA A 88 4.41 -6.05 0.70
N ALA A 89 5.08 -6.81 -0.19
CA ALA A 89 6.46 -7.25 0.03
C ALA A 89 7.44 -6.08 0.15
N LEU A 90 7.25 -5.00 -0.63
CA LEU A 90 8.01 -3.77 -0.47
C LEU A 90 7.76 -3.12 0.90
N ALA A 91 6.50 -2.97 1.32
CA ALA A 91 6.18 -2.41 2.63
C ALA A 91 6.78 -3.24 3.79
N GLU A 92 6.70 -4.56 3.71
CA GLU A 92 7.30 -5.49 4.69
C GLU A 92 8.83 -5.37 4.75
N TYR A 93 9.51 -5.18 3.62
CA TYR A 93 10.96 -4.93 3.60
C TYR A 93 11.33 -3.69 4.44
N PHE A 94 10.62 -2.58 4.28
CA PHE A 94 10.90 -1.36 5.07
C PHE A 94 10.58 -1.55 6.55
N ILE A 95 9.52 -2.28 6.90
CA ILE A 95 9.19 -2.62 8.29
C ILE A 95 10.32 -3.44 8.93
N LEU A 96 10.78 -4.50 8.26
CA LEU A 96 11.81 -5.40 8.78
C LEU A 96 13.22 -4.77 8.82
N PHE A 97 13.55 -3.98 7.80
CA PHE A 97 14.87 -3.37 7.65
C PHE A 97 15.06 -2.18 8.60
N PHE A 98 14.09 -1.24 8.68
CA PHE A 98 14.19 -0.07 9.57
C PHE A 98 13.84 -0.37 11.03
N ALA A 99 13.25 -1.53 11.35
CA ALA A 99 13.19 -2.02 12.73
C ALA A 99 14.55 -2.47 13.28
N LYS A 100 15.55 -2.70 12.42
CA LYS A 100 16.91 -3.07 12.84
C LYS A 100 17.84 -1.86 12.79
N LEU A 101 17.96 -1.18 13.94
CA LEU A 101 19.15 -0.57 14.59
C LEU A 101 18.79 0.73 15.36
N PRO A 102 19.34 0.99 16.56
CA PRO A 102 19.86 0.06 17.59
C PRO A 102 19.33 0.46 19.01
N GLU A 103 19.70 -0.10 20.17
CA GLU A 103 20.48 -1.30 20.52
C GLU A 103 19.69 -2.26 21.44
N ALA A 104 18.94 -1.71 22.41
CA ALA A 104 18.68 -2.29 23.74
C ALA A 104 17.91 -3.64 23.81
N TYR A 105 17.42 -4.17 22.69
CA TYR A 105 16.49 -5.30 22.64
C TYR A 105 17.00 -6.50 21.82
N ALA A 106 18.31 -6.59 21.58
CA ALA A 106 18.95 -7.70 20.86
C ALA A 106 18.63 -9.12 21.40
N PHE A 107 18.16 -9.23 22.65
CA PHE A 107 17.85 -10.47 23.35
C PHE A 107 16.47 -11.07 23.02
N LEU A 108 15.53 -10.30 22.45
CA LEU A 108 14.16 -10.77 22.15
C LEU A 108 13.93 -11.25 20.70
N ASN A 109 14.96 -11.11 19.83
CA ASN A 109 14.92 -11.58 18.45
C ASN A 109 14.46 -13.05 18.24
N PRO A 110 14.83 -14.06 19.06
CA PRO A 110 14.49 -15.46 18.75
C PRO A 110 13.00 -15.82 18.83
N ILE A 111 12.13 -14.90 19.28
CA ILE A 111 10.67 -15.10 19.31
C ILE A 111 9.97 -14.41 18.13
N VAL A 112 10.59 -13.41 17.50
CA VAL A 112 9.98 -12.65 16.38
C VAL A 112 10.43 -13.18 15.02
N ASP A 113 11.63 -13.77 14.93
CA ASP A 113 12.11 -14.45 13.70
C ASP A 113 11.44 -15.83 13.47
N ILE A 114 10.65 -16.34 14.43
CA ILE A 114 9.88 -17.59 14.28
C ILE A 114 8.40 -17.25 14.04
N MET A 115 8.00 -17.36 12.76
CA MET A 115 6.68 -17.13 12.16
C MET A 115 6.36 -15.68 11.74
N PRO A 116 6.75 -15.35 10.49
CA PRO A 116 5.73 -15.11 9.47
C PRO A 116 5.80 -16.17 8.35
N VAL A 117 5.80 -17.45 8.72
CA VAL A 117 5.59 -18.54 7.77
C VAL A 117 4.09 -18.62 7.48
N ILE A 118 3.71 -18.19 6.26
CA ILE A 118 2.38 -18.29 5.64
C ILE A 118 1.34 -17.25 6.13
N PRO A 119 0.99 -16.30 5.24
CA PRO A 119 -0.41 -15.98 4.98
C PRO A 119 -0.82 -16.31 3.53
N LEU A 120 -0.26 -17.36 2.94
CA LEU A 120 -0.71 -17.94 1.66
C LEU A 120 -2.08 -18.65 1.75
N PHE A 121 -2.82 -18.49 2.87
CA PHE A 121 -4.05 -19.25 3.16
C PHE A 121 -5.25 -18.43 3.69
N PHE A 122 -5.15 -17.09 3.75
CA PHE A 122 -6.31 -16.24 4.12
C PHE A 122 -6.51 -15.01 3.22
N PHE A 123 -5.97 -15.06 2.00
CA PHE A 123 -6.19 -14.05 0.95
C PHE A 123 -7.35 -14.42 -0.01
N LEU A 124 -8.23 -15.33 0.42
CA LEU A 124 -9.30 -15.91 -0.39
C LEU A 124 -10.66 -15.71 0.30
N LEU A 125 -11.19 -14.47 0.22
CA LEU A 125 -12.64 -14.16 0.18
C LEU A 125 -13.00 -12.67 0.07
N ALA A 126 -12.07 -11.72 0.26
CA ALA A 126 -12.40 -10.28 0.21
C ALA A 126 -12.21 -9.61 -1.16
N PHE A 127 -11.18 -9.97 -1.95
CA PHE A 127 -10.82 -9.25 -3.18
C PHE A 127 -11.27 -9.90 -4.50
N VAL A 128 -11.86 -11.10 -4.46
CA VAL A 128 -12.33 -11.81 -5.68
C VAL A 128 -13.74 -11.35 -6.12
N TRP A 129 -14.48 -10.58 -5.30
CA TRP A 129 -15.91 -10.30 -5.54
C TRP A 129 -16.35 -8.82 -5.51
N GLN A 130 -15.44 -7.86 -5.72
CA GLN A 130 -15.86 -6.45 -5.94
C GLN A 130 -15.24 -5.74 -7.15
N ALA A 131 -14.30 -6.38 -7.85
CA ALA A 131 -13.73 -5.87 -9.11
C ALA A 131 -14.09 -6.73 -10.35
N ALA A 132 -14.64 -7.95 -10.16
CA ALA A 132 -14.87 -8.92 -11.23
C ALA A 132 -16.33 -9.01 -11.74
N VAL A 133 -17.28 -8.28 -11.13
CA VAL A 133 -18.71 -8.32 -11.50
C VAL A 133 -19.26 -6.92 -11.79
N SER A 134 -18.65 -6.25 -12.79
CA SER A 134 -19.35 -5.23 -13.56
C SER A 134 -20.08 -5.90 -14.72
N PHE A 135 -21.21 -6.56 -14.43
CA PHE A 135 -22.10 -7.05 -15.48
C PHE A 135 -22.95 -5.88 -15.99
N ARG A 136 -22.64 -5.44 -17.21
CA ARG A 136 -23.38 -4.46 -18.06
C ARG A 136 -23.87 -3.17 -17.38
#